data_AF-A0A520J417-F1
#
_entry.id   AF-A0A520J417-F1
#
_cell.length_a   1.000
_cell.length_b   1.000
_cell.length_c   1.000
_cell.angle_alpha   90.00
_cell.angle_beta   90.00
_cell.angle_gamma   90.00
#
_symmetry.space_group_name_H-M   'P 1'
#
loop_
_entity.id
_entity.type
_entity.pdbx_description
1 polymer ?
#
loop_
_entity_poly.entity_id
_entity_poly.type
_entity_poly.pdbx_seq_one_letter_code
_entity_poly.pdbx_strand_id
1 'polypeptide(L)'
;MSSKKFFLKLSFLIIPFAILSLILHDGRSSGGVGGGGYDLSGLVYGLLLFTAIIIWLLWMLISYIISKTKIDKKMHMRLIIIGLIALVAAWFITPRMF
;
A
#
# COMPACT_ATOMS: atom_id res chain seq x y z
N MET A 1 19.56 -7.55 15.46
CA MET A 1 18.59 -6.80 14.63
C MET A 1 19.38 -5.87 13.74
N SER A 2 19.48 -6.14 12.43
CA SER A 2 20.10 -5.16 11.53
C SER A 2 19.01 -4.18 11.12
N SER A 3 18.99 -2.99 11.72
CA SER A 3 18.01 -1.94 11.43
C SER A 3 17.87 -1.68 9.92
N LYS A 4 18.97 -1.87 9.17
CA LYS A 4 19.02 -1.78 7.70
C LYS A 4 17.99 -2.70 7.02
N LYS A 5 17.85 -3.97 7.46
CA LYS A 5 16.92 -4.93 6.85
C LYS A 5 15.45 -4.54 7.09
N PHE A 6 15.15 -3.99 8.27
CA PHE A 6 13.81 -3.52 8.60
C PHE A 6 13.42 -2.34 7.72
N PHE A 7 14.27 -1.31 7.64
CA PHE A 7 14.00 -0.13 6.83
C PHE A 7 13.90 -0.44 5.34
N LEU A 8 14.72 -1.37 4.83
CA LEU A 8 14.65 -1.81 3.44
C LEU A 8 13.32 -2.51 3.13
N LYS A 9 12.85 -3.42 4.00
CA LYS A 9 11.54 -4.07 3.81
C LYS A 9 10.38 -3.08 3.92
N LEU A 10 10.50 -2.11 4.80
CA LEU A 10 9.50 -1.07 5.02
C LEU A 10 9.43 -0.10 3.83
N SER A 11 10.56 0.24 3.20
CA SER A 11 10.57 1.14 2.03
C SER A 11 9.79 0.56 0.84
N PHE A 12 9.79 -0.77 0.68
CA PHE A 12 8.95 -1.44 -0.33
C PHE A 12 7.45 -1.23 -0.14
N LEU A 13 7.00 -0.85 1.06
CA LEU A 13 5.60 -0.45 1.29
C LEU A 13 5.45 1.06 1.14
N ILE A 14 6.30 1.84 1.83
CA ILE A 14 6.15 3.29 1.93
C ILE A 14 6.27 3.97 0.58
N ILE A 15 7.22 3.57 -0.27
CA ILE A 15 7.46 4.21 -1.57
C ILE A 15 6.25 4.07 -2.49
N PRO A 16 5.75 2.86 -2.82
CA PRO A 16 4.58 2.74 -3.69
C PRO A 16 3.32 3.32 -3.04
N PHE A 17 3.16 3.19 -1.73
CA PHE A 17 2.04 3.78 -1.00
C PHE A 17 2.02 5.31 -1.17
N ALA A 18 3.16 5.97 -0.97
CA ALA A 18 3.27 7.43 -1.09
C ALA A 18 3.03 7.90 -2.53
N ILE A 19 3.65 7.23 -3.51
CA ILE A 19 3.49 7.59 -4.94
C ILE A 19 2.02 7.47 -5.37
N LEU A 20 1.39 6.33 -5.10
CA LEU A 20 -0.01 6.10 -5.49
C LEU A 20 -0.97 7.02 -4.73
N SER A 21 -0.70 7.27 -3.44
CA SER A 21 -1.50 8.22 -2.66
C SER A 21 -1.39 9.64 -3.21
N LEU A 22 -0.20 10.09 -3.64
CA LEU A 22 0.00 11.38 -4.28
C LEU A 22 -0.74 11.46 -5.62
N ILE A 23 -0.68 10.41 -6.45
CA ILE A 23 -1.42 10.34 -7.72
C ILE A 23 -2.93 10.43 -7.47
N LEU A 24 -3.47 9.71 -6.48
CA LEU A 24 -4.89 9.80 -6.10
C LEU A 24 -5.27 11.20 -5.60
N HIS A 25 -4.36 11.88 -4.91
CA HIS A 25 -4.61 13.21 -4.36
C HIS A 25 -4.54 14.31 -5.43
N ASP A 26 -3.60 14.19 -6.37
CA ASP A 26 -3.38 15.14 -7.47
C ASP A 26 -4.31 14.90 -8.67
N GLY A 27 -5.13 13.84 -8.62
CA GLY A 27 -6.24 13.59 -9.53
C GLY A 27 -7.30 14.70 -9.48
N ARG A 28 -6.95 15.90 -9.96
CA ARG A 28 -7.89 16.94 -10.32
C ARG A 28 -8.78 16.36 -11.42
N SER A 29 -10.08 16.33 -11.16
CA SER A 29 -11.12 16.04 -12.15
C SER A 29 -10.84 16.91 -13.38
N SER A 30 -10.28 16.32 -14.44
CA SER A 30 -10.27 16.96 -15.75
C SER A 30 -11.73 16.93 -16.20
N GLY A 31 -12.42 18.06 -16.08
CA GLY A 31 -13.81 18.20 -16.50
C GLY A 31 -13.96 17.67 -17.92
N GLY A 32 -14.70 16.57 -18.06
CA GLY A 32 -15.04 15.98 -19.34
C GLY A 32 -15.97 16.92 -20.09
N VAL A 33 -15.41 17.77 -20.94
CA VAL A 33 -16.17 18.51 -21.96
C VAL A 33 -16.63 17.50 -23.00
N GLY A 34 -17.88 17.06 -22.89
CA GLY A 34 -18.62 16.38 -23.95
C GLY A 34 -18.15 14.97 -24.29
N GLY A 35 -18.90 13.96 -23.83
CA GLY A 35 -18.87 12.61 -24.39
C GLY A 35 -18.45 11.52 -23.41
N GLY A 36 -19.39 11.06 -22.58
CA GLY A 36 -19.57 9.67 -22.08
C GLY A 36 -18.43 8.88 -21.44
N GLY A 37 -17.19 9.38 -21.39
CA GLY A 37 -16.04 8.70 -20.82
C GLY A 37 -15.97 8.89 -19.31
N TYR A 38 -16.23 7.83 -18.54
CA TYR A 38 -15.99 7.84 -17.10
C TYR A 38 -14.48 7.86 -16.85
N ASP A 39 -14.01 8.82 -16.06
CA ASP A 39 -12.64 8.82 -15.57
C ASP A 39 -12.48 7.77 -14.47
N LEU A 40 -12.13 6.55 -14.88
CA LEU A 40 -11.88 5.41 -14.00
C LEU A 40 -10.49 5.47 -13.34
N SER A 41 -9.71 6.53 -13.56
CA SER A 41 -8.35 6.65 -13.02
C SER A 41 -8.32 6.51 -11.50
N GLY A 42 -9.24 7.17 -10.80
CA GLY A 42 -9.38 7.05 -9.34
C GLY A 42 -9.60 5.59 -8.90
N LEU A 43 -10.50 4.89 -9.59
CA LEU A 43 -10.81 3.48 -9.33
C LEU A 43 -9.59 2.57 -9.59
N VAL A 44 -8.94 2.73 -10.74
CA VAL A 44 -7.78 1.92 -11.14
C VAL A 44 -6.61 2.13 -10.18
N TYR A 45 -6.24 3.37 -9.89
CA TYR A 45 -5.05 3.66 -9.10
C TYR A 45 -5.18 3.21 -7.64
N GLY A 46 -6.37 3.32 -7.03
CA GLY A 46 -6.48 2.81 -5.67
C GLY A 46 -6.72 1.30 -5.61
N LEU A 47 -7.31 0.65 -6.63
CA LEU A 47 -7.27 -0.82 -6.74
C LEU A 47 -5.82 -1.30 -6.80
N LEU A 48 -4.97 -0.57 -7.53
CA LEU A 48 -3.54 -0.82 -7.61
C LEU A 48 -2.85 -0.60 -6.25
N LEU A 49 -3.24 0.45 -5.51
CA LEU A 49 -2.77 0.69 -4.13
C LEU A 49 -3.16 -0.46 -3.19
N PHE A 50 -4.42 -0.87 -3.17
CA PHE A 50 -4.89 -2.01 -2.37
C PHE A 50 -4.15 -3.29 -2.72
N THR A 51 -4.00 -3.58 -4.01
CA THR A 51 -3.30 -4.77 -4.49
C THR A 51 -1.83 -4.76 -4.06
N ALA A 52 -1.15 -3.62 -4.16
CA ALA A 52 0.24 -3.49 -3.71
C ALA A 52 0.40 -3.75 -2.21
N ILE A 53 -0.50 -3.22 -1.37
CA ILE A 53 -0.50 -3.45 0.07
C ILE A 53 -0.77 -4.92 0.40
N ILE A 54 -1.73 -5.55 -0.29
CA ILE A 54 -2.07 -6.97 -0.10
C ILE A 54 -0.88 -7.87 -0.47
N ILE A 55 -0.25 -7.65 -1.62
CA ILE A 55 0.94 -8.40 -2.04
C ILE A 55 2.06 -8.25 -1.00
N TRP A 56 2.27 -7.04 -0.49
CA TRP A 56 3.27 -6.79 0.53
C TRP A 56 2.95 -7.50 1.86
N LEU A 57 1.68 -7.49 2.29
CA LEU A 57 1.22 -8.21 3.48
C LEU A 57 1.44 -9.72 3.35
N LEU A 58 1.10 -10.31 2.19
CA LEU A 58 1.36 -11.72 1.91
C LEU A 58 2.85 -12.03 1.96
N TRP A 59 3.70 -11.20 1.38
CA TRP A 59 5.14 -11.38 1.44
C TRP A 59 5.68 -11.33 2.87
N MET A 60 5.20 -10.41 3.70
CA MET A 60 5.60 -10.33 5.11
C MET A 60 5.06 -11.51 5.94
N LEU A 61 3.86 -11.99 5.63
CA LEU A 61 3.28 -13.18 6.26
C LEU A 61 4.08 -14.45 5.93
N ILE A 62 4.42 -14.66 4.66
CA ILE A 62 5.29 -15.76 4.23
C ILE A 62 6.65 -15.65 4.93
N SER A 63 7.24 -14.46 4.97
CA SER A 63 8.51 -14.22 5.68
C SER A 63 8.41 -14.51 7.18
N TYR A 64 7.28 -14.21 7.80
CA TYR A 64 7.01 -14.53 9.21
C TYR A 64 6.94 -16.05 9.45
N ILE A 65 6.25 -16.78 8.57
CA ILE A 65 6.10 -18.25 8.66
C ILE A 65 7.47 -18.95 8.50
N ILE A 66 8.28 -18.50 7.54
CA ILE A 66 9.60 -19.08 7.26
C ILE A 66 10.64 -18.74 8.35
N SER A 67 10.43 -17.63 9.08
CA SER A 67 11.39 -17.17 10.09
C SER A 67 11.52 -18.17 11.25
N LYS A 68 12.71 -18.76 11.40
CA LYS A 68 13.01 -19.69 12.49
C LYS A 68 13.39 -18.99 13.81
N THR A 69 13.85 -17.73 13.75
CA THR A 69 14.30 -16.99 14.94
C THR A 69 13.18 -16.13 15.54
N LYS A 70 13.14 -16.03 16.88
CA LYS A 70 12.18 -15.17 17.59
C LYS A 70 12.33 -13.68 17.23
N ILE A 71 13.57 -13.26 16.94
CA ILE A 71 13.90 -11.87 16.60
C ILE A 71 13.33 -11.53 15.22
N ASP A 72 13.50 -12.40 14.23
CA ASP A 72 12.96 -12.17 12.88
C ASP A 72 11.42 -12.26 12.90
N LYS A 73 10.84 -13.20 13.64
CA LYS A 73 9.38 -13.27 13.82
C LYS A 73 8.80 -11.97 14.39
N LYS A 74 9.42 -11.41 15.44
CA LYS A 74 8.99 -10.13 16.03
C LYS A 74 9.09 -8.97 15.03
N MET A 75 10.13 -8.96 14.19
CA MET A 75 10.30 -7.96 13.14
C MET A 75 9.20 -8.05 12.08
N HIS A 76 8.93 -9.25 11.55
CA HIS A 76 7.89 -9.44 10.55
C HIS A 76 6.49 -9.16 11.10
N MET A 77 6.21 -9.49 12.37
CA MET A 77 4.94 -9.11 13.02
C MET A 77 4.75 -7.60 13.07
N ARG A 78 5.79 -6.83 13.43
CA ARG A 78 5.72 -5.36 13.41
C ARG A 78 5.45 -4.83 12.00
N LEU A 79 6.11 -5.41 10.99
CA LEU A 79 5.90 -5.04 9.59
C LEU A 79 4.45 -5.36 9.14
N ILE A 80 3.91 -6.53 9.49
CA ILE A 80 2.50 -6.88 9.18
C ILE A 80 1.53 -5.88 9.82
N ILE A 81 1.74 -5.50 11.08
CA ILE A 81 0.90 -4.49 11.76
C ILE A 81 0.96 -3.15 11.00
N ILE A 82 2.16 -2.71 10.58
CA ILE A 82 2.31 -1.48 9.78
C ILE A 82 1.57 -1.60 8.44
N GLY A 83 1.66 -2.75 7.76
CA GLY A 83 0.92 -3.01 6.52
C GLY A 83 -0.59 -2.96 6.71
N LEU A 84 -1.11 -3.48 7.82
CA LEU A 84 -2.54 -3.40 8.16
C LEU A 84 -2.97 -1.94 8.42
N ILE A 85 -2.16 -1.18 9.14
CA ILE A 85 -2.40 0.25 9.35
C ILE A 85 -2.40 0.99 8.00
N ALA A 86 -1.47 0.66 7.10
CA ALA A 86 -1.43 1.23 5.76
C ALA A 86 -2.65 0.85 4.92
N LEU A 87 -3.18 -0.38 5.06
CA LEU A 87 -4.42 -0.81 4.40
C LEU A 87 -5.63 0.00 4.87
N VAL A 88 -5.74 0.23 6.19
CA VAL A 88 -6.78 1.09 6.77
C VAL A 88 -6.60 2.53 6.31
N ALA A 89 -5.36 3.05 6.31
CA ALA A 89 -5.07 4.39 5.82
C ALA A 89 -5.41 4.54 4.32
N ALA A 90 -5.14 3.52 3.50
CA ALA A 90 -5.51 3.52 2.09
C ALA A 90 -7.01 3.75 1.93
N TRP A 91 -7.85 3.08 2.73
CA TRP A 91 -9.31 3.25 2.72
C TRP A 91 -9.76 4.71 2.93
N PHE A 92 -9.04 5.47 3.77
CA PHE A 92 -9.32 6.90 3.98
C PHE A 92 -8.82 7.80 2.85
N ILE A 93 -7.89 7.32 2.02
CA ILE A 93 -7.34 8.04 0.86
C ILE A 93 -8.18 7.77 -0.39
N THR A 94 -8.86 6.62 -0.46
CA THR A 94 -9.75 6.21 -1.55
C THR A 94 -11.25 6.56 -1.44
N PRO A 95 -11.79 7.41 -0.53
CA PRO A 95 -13.24 7.69 -0.51
C PRO A 95 -13.71 8.46 -1.75
N ARG A 96 -12.81 8.93 -2.62
CA ARG A 96 -13.14 9.53 -3.93
C ARG A 96 -13.33 8.51 -5.07
N MET A 97 -13.34 7.21 -4.77
CA MET A 97 -13.54 6.16 -5.78
C MET A 97 -15.01 5.88 -6.14
N PHE A 98 -15.95 6.41 -5.36
CA PHE A 98 -17.39 6.18 -5.52
C PHE A 98 -18.13 7.51 -5.57
#